data_AF-A0A7S0QT41-F1
#
_entry.id   AF-A0A7S0QT41-F1
#
_cell.length_a   1.000
_cell.length_b   1.000
_cell.length_c   1.000
_cell.angle_alpha   90.00
_cell.angle_beta   90.00
_cell.angle_gamma   90.00
#
_symmetry.space_group_name_H-M   'P 1'
#
loop_
_entity.id
_entity.type
_entity.pdbx_description
1 polymer ?
#
loop_
_entity_poly.entity_id
_entity_poly.type
_entity_poly.pdbx_seq_one_letter_code
_entity_poly.pdbx_strand_id
1 'polypeptide(L)'
;MSFSCMLLGRFLHTSMAFVLWTQTVCAMSGIEISVQPIGNSVKGRALEQQPEVQLTVNDIPDIFNDGYVIASLRSNPTGSTLLGSTRVALVMGVAKFTDLQVLPGGNNFSLMFSAQSSDRSQVSATSDYFSCDGQEAFMDILQQPMLTLRNDPLMGVVPVVQILRNGQRVANANPLISVALELNVPNADFTADSVTTVQAVGGLANFTAIWLTKAATIRESFLPAWQESYGFVDSVTFSLRFSCPGYSDVISRNFEVNPIVRLATQPYSDTIIVKRFVCAGPASGCAINISDYLPPGDKLQTATLDIDVACTDLDQPAEYISSITVAGSALPAGAYDPGPWPACAYAGCRDGECPAAASGGNVRRAVAQLDLRPQIG
;
A
#
# COMPACT_ATOMS: atom_id res chain seq x y z
N MET A 1 43.16 7.04 41.31
CA MET A 1 44.47 7.68 41.55
C MET A 1 45.46 6.58 41.84
N SER A 2 46.49 6.43 41.00
CA SER A 2 47.51 5.40 41.17
C SER A 2 48.85 6.09 41.23
N PHE A 3 49.61 5.84 42.30
CA PHE A 3 50.90 6.47 42.57
C PHE A 3 52.00 5.53 42.07
N SER A 4 52.81 5.96 41.10
CA SER A 4 54.05 5.27 40.73
C SER A 4 55.23 6.17 41.08
N CYS A 5 56.13 5.65 41.91
CA CYS A 5 57.31 6.36 42.40
C CYS A 5 58.52 5.50 42.08
N MET A 6 59.38 5.92 41.15
CA MET A 6 60.60 5.20 40.78
C MET A 6 61.82 5.91 41.36
N LEU A 7 62.55 5.22 42.23
CA LEU A 7 63.75 5.72 42.91
C LEU A 7 64.98 5.44 42.04
N LEU A 8 65.71 6.46 41.61
CA LEU A 8 67.02 6.31 40.96
C LEU A 8 68.09 7.00 41.82
N GLY A 9 68.67 6.25 42.75
CA GLY A 9 69.82 6.67 43.55
C GLY A 9 71.08 5.92 43.15
N ARG A 10 72.08 6.62 42.60
CA ARG A 10 73.46 6.10 42.46
C ARG A 10 74.26 6.50 43.71
N PHE A 11 74.75 5.52 44.47
CA PHE A 11 75.68 5.75 45.56
C PHE A 11 77.11 5.95 45.03
N LEU A 12 77.74 7.07 45.40
CA LEU A 12 79.19 7.22 45.42
C LEU A 12 79.59 7.79 46.78
N HIS A 13 80.32 6.99 47.56
CA HIS A 13 80.86 7.38 48.85
C HIS A 13 82.09 8.28 48.65
N THR A 14 82.13 9.44 49.32
CA THR A 14 83.14 9.74 50.36
C THR A 14 82.87 11.08 51.05
N SER A 15 82.46 10.99 52.32
CA SER A 15 82.64 11.90 53.46
C SER A 15 82.45 13.42 53.30
N MET A 16 81.20 13.87 53.39
CA MET A 16 80.68 14.92 54.29
C MET A 16 79.15 14.91 54.14
N ALA A 17 78.42 14.51 55.19
CA ALA A 17 76.98 14.28 55.10
C ALA A 17 76.19 15.60 55.05
N PHE A 18 75.97 16.12 53.85
CA PHE A 18 74.88 17.05 53.56
C PHE A 18 73.60 16.22 53.38
N VAL A 19 72.69 16.26 54.36
CA VAL A 19 71.37 15.64 54.22
C VAL A 19 70.53 16.52 53.30
N LEU A 20 70.57 16.22 52.00
CA LEU A 20 69.67 16.78 51.02
C LEU A 20 68.31 16.09 51.22
N TRP A 21 67.36 16.76 51.87
CA TRP A 21 65.96 16.32 51.86
C TRP A 21 65.44 16.48 50.44
N THR A 22 65.60 15.47 49.60
CA THR A 22 64.87 15.43 48.33
C THR A 22 63.42 15.11 48.67
N GLN A 23 62.57 16.15 48.67
CA GLN A 23 61.13 15.96 48.71
C GLN A 23 60.71 15.32 47.39
N THR A 24 60.41 14.02 47.44
CA THR A 24 59.84 13.31 46.29
C THR A 24 58.43 13.86 46.06
N VAL A 25 58.28 14.75 45.08
CA VAL A 25 56.95 15.15 44.60
C VAL A 25 56.43 13.97 43.80
N CYS A 26 55.46 13.24 44.34
CA CYS A 26 54.75 12.23 43.57
C CYS A 26 53.89 12.98 42.55
N ALA A 27 54.23 12.87 41.27
CA ALA A 27 53.44 13.44 40.18
C ALA A 27 52.11 12.68 40.10
N MET A 28 51.00 13.36 40.38
CA MET A 28 49.67 12.80 40.22
C MET A 28 49.25 12.97 38.76
N SER A 29 49.28 11.88 37.99
CA SER A 29 48.67 11.87 36.66
C SER A 29 47.15 11.91 36.79
N GLY A 30 46.50 12.72 35.96
CA GLY A 30 45.05 12.84 35.82
C GLY A 30 44.66 13.01 34.37
N ILE A 31 43.35 12.93 34.08
CA ILE A 31 42.81 13.41 32.82
C ILE A 31 41.60 14.30 33.08
N GLU A 32 41.46 15.32 32.24
CA GLU A 32 40.35 16.26 32.22
C GLU A 32 39.66 16.19 30.86
N ILE A 33 38.34 16.34 30.85
CA ILE A 33 37.55 16.45 29.62
C ILE A 33 37.44 17.94 29.30
N SER A 34 38.28 18.43 28.40
CA SER A 34 38.35 19.86 28.04
C SER A 34 37.20 20.29 27.13
N VAL A 35 36.60 19.35 26.40
CA VAL A 35 35.38 19.54 25.62
C VAL A 35 34.45 18.37 25.90
N GLN A 36 33.28 18.64 26.48
CA GLN A 36 32.27 17.60 26.75
C GLN A 36 31.61 17.12 25.45
N PRO A 37 31.17 15.86 25.37
CA PRO A 37 30.34 15.39 24.26
C PRO A 37 28.96 16.06 24.30
N ILE A 38 28.45 16.47 23.15
CA ILE A 38 27.04 16.84 22.97
C ILE A 38 26.44 15.86 21.98
N GLY A 39 25.43 15.11 22.40
CA GLY A 39 24.76 14.16 21.53
C GLY A 39 24.04 14.85 20.38
N ASN A 40 23.77 14.10 19.32
CA ASN A 40 23.12 14.64 18.13
C ASN A 40 21.63 14.31 18.10
N SER A 41 20.91 15.04 17.25
CA SER A 41 19.47 14.84 16.98
C SER A 41 19.19 14.04 15.71
N VAL A 42 20.22 13.54 15.01
CA VAL A 42 20.13 12.91 13.67
C VAL A 42 20.66 11.48 13.69
N LYS A 43 19.79 10.50 13.41
CA LYS A 43 20.14 9.08 13.32
C LYS A 43 21.38 8.88 12.45
N GLY A 44 22.29 8.02 12.90
CA GLY A 44 23.41 7.60 12.06
C GLY A 44 24.55 8.62 12.01
N ARG A 45 24.45 9.79 12.66
CA ARG A 45 25.49 10.81 12.68
C ARG A 45 26.37 10.72 13.92
N ALA A 46 27.58 11.25 13.78
CA ALA A 46 28.48 11.50 14.90
C ALA A 46 27.86 12.49 15.89
N LEU A 47 28.35 12.49 17.14
CA LEU A 47 28.00 13.49 18.17
C LEU A 47 28.16 14.91 17.60
N GLU A 48 27.25 15.80 17.98
CA GLU A 48 27.23 17.19 17.50
C GLU A 48 28.45 17.96 17.97
N GLN A 49 28.82 17.77 19.24
CA GLN A 49 30.11 18.19 19.78
C GLN A 49 30.93 16.95 20.13
N GLN A 50 32.10 16.85 19.51
CA GLN A 50 33.03 15.76 19.77
C GLN A 50 33.89 16.07 21.01
N PRO A 51 34.18 15.07 21.85
CA PRO A 51 34.91 15.29 23.08
C PRO A 51 36.42 15.45 22.83
N GLU A 52 37.05 16.27 23.67
CA GLU A 52 38.51 16.40 23.77
C GLU A 52 38.94 16.08 25.21
N VAL A 53 40.03 15.33 25.35
CA VAL A 53 40.57 14.88 26.64
C VAL A 53 42.01 15.34 26.77
N GLN A 54 42.31 16.06 27.85
CA GLN A 54 43.64 16.56 28.20
C GLN A 54 44.24 15.72 29.33
N LEU A 55 45.48 15.27 29.15
CA LEU A 55 46.27 14.67 30.22
C LEU A 55 46.80 15.76 31.15
N THR A 56 46.76 15.53 32.46
CA THR A 56 47.29 16.45 33.45
C THR A 56 48.32 15.77 34.35
N VAL A 57 49.25 16.56 34.87
CA VAL A 57 50.15 16.19 35.96
C VAL A 57 50.05 17.27 37.02
N ASN A 58 49.64 16.90 38.23
CA ASN A 58 49.36 17.85 39.31
C ASN A 58 48.40 18.98 38.85
N ASP A 59 47.35 18.60 38.11
CA ASP A 59 46.32 19.49 37.57
C ASP A 59 46.83 20.54 36.56
N ILE A 60 48.03 20.33 35.99
CA ILE A 60 48.58 21.16 34.91
C ILE A 60 48.57 20.35 33.61
N PRO A 61 48.20 20.93 32.45
CA PRO A 61 48.28 20.27 31.15
C PRO A 61 49.65 19.65 30.90
N ASP A 62 49.66 18.35 30.65
CA ASP A 62 50.83 17.60 30.22
C ASP A 62 50.91 17.64 28.69
N ILE A 63 52.11 17.72 28.13
CA ILE A 63 52.34 17.73 26.67
C ILE A 63 52.77 16.36 26.13
N PHE A 64 52.57 15.32 26.93
CA PHE A 64 52.99 13.96 26.66
C PHE A 64 52.36 13.36 25.38
N ASN A 65 53.16 12.65 24.60
CA ASN A 65 52.76 12.11 23.29
C ASN A 65 52.72 10.58 23.21
N ASP A 66 53.34 9.87 24.15
CA ASP A 66 53.51 8.41 24.07
C ASP A 66 52.38 7.67 24.79
N GLY A 67 51.17 7.73 24.23
CA GLY A 67 50.00 7.05 24.77
C GLY A 67 48.75 7.25 23.94
N TYR A 68 47.63 6.73 24.44
CA TYR A 68 46.32 6.87 23.80
C TYR A 68 45.20 6.94 24.84
N VAL A 69 44.06 7.49 24.41
CA VAL A 69 42.83 7.52 25.18
C VAL A 69 41.81 6.60 24.50
N ILE A 70 41.19 5.72 25.28
CA ILE A 70 40.05 4.90 24.85
C ILE A 70 38.76 5.52 25.38
N ALA A 71 37.79 5.75 24.51
CA ALA A 71 36.41 6.11 24.84
C ALA A 71 35.52 4.86 24.88
N SER A 72 34.67 4.75 25.90
CA SER A 72 33.66 3.69 26.00
C SER A 72 32.36 4.23 26.60
N LEU A 73 31.24 3.56 26.35
CA LEU A 73 29.98 3.88 27.00
C LEU A 73 30.02 3.41 28.47
N ARG A 74 29.82 4.34 29.40
CA ARG A 74 29.70 4.05 30.83
C ARG A 74 28.24 3.86 31.24
N SER A 75 27.41 4.88 31.01
CA SER A 75 25.95 4.75 31.08
C SER A 75 25.43 4.41 29.69
N ASN A 76 24.74 3.26 29.58
CA ASN A 76 24.24 2.72 28.32
C ASN A 76 22.85 2.09 28.50
N PRO A 77 21.80 2.90 28.73
CA PRO A 77 20.48 2.39 29.10
C PRO A 77 19.77 1.60 27.98
N THR A 78 20.17 1.81 26.73
CA THR A 78 19.55 1.21 25.54
C THR A 78 20.36 0.06 24.94
N GLY A 79 21.47 -0.35 25.56
CA GLY A 79 22.33 -1.41 25.04
C GLY A 79 23.03 -1.04 23.72
N SER A 80 23.34 0.24 23.54
CA SER A 80 23.92 0.81 22.32
C SER A 80 25.40 0.49 22.14
N THR A 81 25.88 0.68 20.91
CA THR A 81 27.28 0.57 20.52
C THR A 81 27.88 1.96 20.29
N LEU A 82 29.11 2.17 20.75
CA LEU A 82 29.92 3.32 20.40
C LEU A 82 30.72 3.02 19.11
N LEU A 83 30.45 3.77 18.06
CA LEU A 83 31.08 3.67 16.75
C LEU A 83 32.07 4.83 16.55
N GLY A 84 32.83 4.76 15.45
CA GLY A 84 33.89 5.72 15.13
C GLY A 84 35.23 5.33 15.72
N SER A 85 36.14 6.29 15.80
CA SER A 85 37.50 6.12 16.28
C SER A 85 37.55 6.19 17.81
N THR A 86 37.17 5.09 18.48
CA THR A 86 37.09 5.00 19.95
C THR A 86 38.44 4.95 20.66
N ARG A 87 39.55 4.87 19.92
CA ARG A 87 40.92 4.92 20.42
C ARG A 87 41.69 5.98 19.65
N VAL A 88 42.15 7.01 20.36
CA VAL A 88 42.86 8.15 19.78
C VAL A 88 44.20 8.35 20.49
N ALA A 89 45.27 8.58 19.71
CA ALA A 89 46.60 8.85 20.26
C ALA A 89 46.66 10.23 20.93
N LEU A 90 47.51 10.37 21.94
CA LEU A 90 47.80 11.67 22.53
C LEU A 90 48.71 12.48 21.60
N VAL A 91 48.32 13.72 21.32
CA VAL A 91 49.14 14.70 20.62
C VAL A 91 49.20 15.97 21.47
N MET A 92 50.40 16.32 21.93
CA MET A 92 50.67 17.31 22.95
C MET A 92 49.79 17.12 24.20
N GLY A 93 49.63 15.87 24.62
CA GLY A 93 48.80 15.46 25.77
C GLY A 93 47.30 15.60 25.57
N VAL A 94 46.82 15.89 24.35
CA VAL A 94 45.40 15.95 24.02
C VAL A 94 45.01 14.79 23.12
N ALA A 95 43.91 14.12 23.43
CA ALA A 95 43.22 13.22 22.53
C ALA A 95 41.93 13.89 22.02
N LYS A 96 41.88 14.15 20.71
CA LYS A 96 40.71 14.76 20.04
C LYS A 96 39.92 13.71 19.28
N PHE A 97 38.71 13.44 19.73
CA PHE A 97 37.78 12.60 19.00
C PHE A 97 37.08 13.44 17.92
N THR A 98 36.74 12.83 16.78
CA THR A 98 36.16 13.57 15.64
C THR A 98 34.94 12.91 15.03
N ASP A 99 34.70 11.63 15.32
CA ASP A 99 33.70 10.80 14.64
C ASP A 99 32.94 9.86 15.59
N LEU A 100 33.01 10.07 16.92
CA LEU A 100 32.28 9.23 17.86
C LEU A 100 30.78 9.32 17.59
N GLN A 101 30.12 8.18 17.65
CA GLN A 101 28.70 8.02 17.39
C GLN A 101 28.12 6.95 18.31
N VAL A 102 26.89 7.17 18.81
CA VAL A 102 26.15 6.16 19.58
C VAL A 102 24.99 5.62 18.73
N LEU A 103 24.91 4.30 18.58
CA LEU A 103 23.83 3.67 17.84
C LEU A 103 23.38 2.35 18.50
N PRO A 104 22.07 2.13 18.73
CA PRO A 104 20.96 3.09 18.61
C PRO A 104 21.10 4.32 19.55
N GLY A 105 20.44 5.42 19.23
CA GLY A 105 20.37 6.62 20.09
C GLY A 105 19.47 6.43 21.33
N GLY A 106 19.37 7.45 22.18
CA GLY A 106 18.74 7.39 23.51
C GLY A 106 19.12 8.54 24.44
N ASN A 107 18.62 8.50 25.67
CA ASN A 107 18.87 9.52 26.70
C ASN A 107 19.82 9.00 27.79
N ASN A 108 20.44 9.91 28.55
CA ASN A 108 21.26 9.62 29.72
C ASN A 108 22.49 8.72 29.44
N PHE A 109 23.16 8.94 28.31
CA PHE A 109 24.46 8.33 28.05
C PHE A 109 25.57 9.11 28.76
N SER A 110 26.66 8.42 29.08
CA SER A 110 27.92 9.05 29.47
C SER A 110 29.09 8.23 28.92
N LEU A 111 30.17 8.91 28.55
CA LEU A 111 31.40 8.29 28.07
C LEU A 111 32.41 8.19 29.20
N MET A 112 33.11 7.07 29.28
CA MET A 112 34.33 6.94 30.07
C MET A 112 35.54 7.01 29.15
N PHE A 113 36.45 7.91 29.47
CA PHE A 113 37.74 8.03 28.81
C PHE A 113 38.80 7.40 29.69
N SER A 114 39.63 6.53 29.14
CA SER A 114 40.74 5.88 29.84
C SER A 114 42.04 6.14 29.09
N ALA A 115 42.95 6.89 29.72
CA ALA A 115 44.28 7.10 29.17
C ALA A 115 45.20 5.95 29.57
N GLN A 116 45.93 5.41 28.58
CA GLN A 116 46.94 4.39 28.77
C GLN A 116 48.27 4.88 28.18
N SER A 117 49.34 4.65 28.92
CA SER A 117 50.72 4.87 28.50
C SER A 117 51.62 3.80 29.14
N SER A 118 52.79 3.56 28.54
CA SER A 118 53.79 2.62 29.03
C SER A 118 54.49 3.08 30.32
N ASP A 119 54.50 4.38 30.62
CA ASP A 119 55.27 4.97 31.73
C ASP A 119 54.39 5.52 32.88
N ARG A 120 53.06 5.52 32.70
CA ARG A 120 52.10 6.07 33.66
C ARG A 120 51.05 5.03 34.04
N SER A 121 50.55 5.18 35.26
CA SER A 121 49.37 4.42 35.68
C SER A 121 48.13 4.85 34.89
N GLN A 122 47.23 3.91 34.64
CA GLN A 122 45.96 4.19 33.98
C GLN A 122 45.12 5.18 34.80
N VAL A 123 44.62 6.20 34.12
CA VAL A 123 43.74 7.23 34.66
C VAL A 123 42.49 7.34 33.80
N SER A 124 41.36 7.69 34.41
CA SER A 124 40.08 7.79 33.72
C SER A 124 39.26 8.98 34.21
N ALA A 125 38.40 9.47 33.31
CA ALA A 125 37.42 10.52 33.54
C ALA A 125 36.11 10.09 32.89
N THR A 126 35.00 10.65 33.36
CA THR A 126 33.66 10.38 32.84
C THR A 126 33.03 11.69 32.43
N SER A 127 32.42 11.70 31.25
CA SER A 127 31.72 12.87 30.75
C SER A 127 30.48 13.17 31.59
N ASP A 128 29.94 14.36 31.37
CA ASP A 128 28.57 14.66 31.75
C ASP A 128 27.60 13.76 30.99
N TYR A 129 26.36 13.68 31.48
CA TYR A 129 25.30 12.99 30.75
C TYR A 129 24.90 13.76 29.51
N PHE A 130 24.68 13.04 28.41
CA PHE A 130 24.17 13.58 27.15
C PHE A 130 23.11 12.66 26.55
N SER A 131 22.34 13.22 25.62
CA SER A 131 21.30 12.50 24.88
C SER A 131 21.64 12.46 23.40
N CYS A 132 21.62 11.28 22.82
CA CYS A 132 21.63 11.08 21.39
C CYS A 132 20.19 10.92 20.93
N ASP A 133 19.46 12.03 20.88
CA ASP A 133 18.05 12.10 20.48
C ASP A 133 17.81 11.79 19.00
N GLY A 134 18.87 11.43 18.26
CA GLY A 134 18.83 10.63 17.04
C GLY A 134 18.21 9.24 17.25
N GLN A 135 17.05 9.18 17.90
CA GLN A 135 16.12 8.08 17.76
C GLN A 135 15.68 8.00 16.30
N GLU A 136 15.43 6.78 15.83
CA GLU A 136 14.89 6.56 14.50
C GLU A 136 13.52 7.25 14.43
N ALA A 137 13.49 8.43 13.82
CA ALA A 137 12.23 8.96 13.36
C ALA A 137 11.74 7.98 12.29
N PHE A 138 10.48 7.57 12.37
CA PHE A 138 9.88 6.64 11.43
C PHE A 138 8.66 7.28 10.76
N MET A 139 8.35 6.82 9.56
CA MET A 139 7.10 7.17 8.92
C MET A 139 5.96 6.35 9.54
N ASP A 140 4.78 6.94 9.61
CA ASP A 140 3.54 6.27 9.99
C ASP A 140 2.39 6.85 9.17
N ILE A 141 1.36 6.05 8.90
CA ILE A 141 0.20 6.49 8.12
C ILE A 141 -0.87 6.96 9.11
N LEU A 142 -0.96 8.28 9.29
CA LEU A 142 -1.94 8.92 10.16
C LEU A 142 -3.37 8.76 9.63
N GLN A 143 -3.53 8.88 8.30
CA GLN A 143 -4.82 8.70 7.63
C GLN A 143 -4.67 7.68 6.51
N GLN A 144 -5.44 6.60 6.60
CA GLN A 144 -5.43 5.52 5.63
C GLN A 144 -6.22 5.91 4.37
N PRO A 145 -5.76 5.53 3.17
CA PRO A 145 -6.38 5.89 1.93
C PRO A 145 -7.67 5.08 1.65
N MET A 146 -8.59 5.72 0.93
CA MET A 146 -9.69 5.12 0.19
C MET A 146 -9.90 5.97 -1.07
N LEU A 147 -9.20 5.63 -2.15
CA LEU A 147 -9.13 6.51 -3.33
C LEU A 147 -10.37 6.39 -4.22
N THR A 148 -10.53 7.35 -5.12
CA THR A 148 -11.56 7.31 -6.18
C THR A 148 -10.92 7.33 -7.56
N LEU A 149 -11.74 7.03 -8.57
CA LEU A 149 -11.43 7.40 -9.94
C LEU A 149 -11.37 8.92 -10.10
N ARG A 150 -10.64 9.34 -11.14
CA ARG A 150 -10.58 10.73 -11.56
C ARG A 150 -11.98 11.24 -11.91
N ASN A 151 -12.32 12.44 -11.45
CA ASN A 151 -13.62 13.11 -11.65
C ASN A 151 -14.84 12.38 -11.05
N ASP A 152 -14.62 11.40 -10.17
CA ASP A 152 -15.72 10.75 -9.47
C ASP A 152 -16.41 11.73 -8.50
N PRO A 153 -17.76 11.76 -8.42
CA PRO A 153 -18.47 12.62 -7.50
C PRO A 153 -18.39 12.17 -6.03
N LEU A 154 -17.94 10.94 -5.75
CA LEU A 154 -17.72 10.45 -4.40
C LEU A 154 -16.43 11.04 -3.82
N MET A 155 -16.48 11.33 -2.52
CA MET A 155 -15.33 11.79 -1.78
C MET A 155 -14.46 10.61 -1.37
N GLY A 156 -13.26 10.53 -1.95
CA GLY A 156 -12.20 9.64 -1.48
C GLY A 156 -11.58 10.15 -0.19
N VAL A 157 -10.88 9.26 0.50
CA VAL A 157 -9.99 9.59 1.60
C VAL A 157 -8.57 9.53 1.08
N VAL A 158 -7.91 10.69 1.03
CA VAL A 158 -6.49 10.78 0.66
C VAL A 158 -5.60 10.46 1.87
N PRO A 159 -4.43 9.85 1.66
CA PRO A 159 -3.56 9.45 2.76
C PRO A 159 -2.80 10.63 3.35
N VAL A 160 -2.54 10.54 4.66
CA VAL A 160 -1.65 11.46 5.38
C VAL A 160 -0.56 10.65 6.05
N VAL A 161 0.69 10.98 5.76
CA VAL A 161 1.87 10.34 6.37
C VAL A 161 2.47 11.31 7.39
N GLN A 162 2.84 10.78 8.54
CA GLN A 162 3.49 11.53 9.61
C GLN A 162 4.87 10.99 9.93
N ILE A 163 5.75 11.86 10.43
CA ILE A 163 7.06 11.51 10.97
C ILE A 163 6.97 11.49 12.49
N LEU A 164 7.17 10.31 13.09
CA LEU A 164 7.10 10.11 14.53
C LEU A 164 8.47 9.82 15.13
N ARG A 165 8.66 10.28 16.37
CA ARG A 165 9.77 9.95 17.27
C ARG A 165 9.17 9.77 18.67
N ASN A 166 9.44 8.65 19.35
CA ASN A 166 8.78 8.29 20.62
C ASN A 166 7.24 8.39 20.58
N GLY A 167 6.61 8.08 19.44
CA GLY A 167 5.16 8.20 19.28
C GLY A 167 4.63 9.65 19.28
N GLN A 168 5.51 10.65 19.16
CA GLN A 168 5.16 12.06 19.01
C GLN A 168 5.60 12.59 17.65
N ARG A 169 4.85 13.52 17.07
CA ARG A 169 5.16 14.10 15.77
C ARG A 169 6.41 14.98 15.84
N VAL A 170 7.31 14.84 14.88
CA VAL A 170 8.52 15.67 14.75
C VAL A 170 8.20 16.99 14.03
N ALA A 171 7.97 18.06 14.80
CA ALA A 171 7.44 19.34 14.30
C ALA A 171 8.37 20.14 13.36
N ASN A 172 9.64 19.75 13.22
CA ASN A 172 10.61 20.36 12.30
C ASN A 172 11.03 19.42 11.15
N ALA A 173 10.43 18.22 11.05
CA ALA A 173 10.74 17.28 9.98
C ALA A 173 10.07 17.72 8.68
N ASN A 174 10.88 18.04 7.66
CA ASN A 174 10.41 18.40 6.34
C ASN A 174 11.08 17.53 5.24
N PRO A 175 10.89 16.20 5.22
CA PRO A 175 11.33 15.36 4.09
C PRO A 175 10.35 15.37 2.89
N LEU A 176 10.84 15.02 1.71
CA LEU A 176 10.00 14.64 0.56
C LEU A 176 9.57 13.18 0.71
N ILE A 177 8.27 12.93 0.66
CA ILE A 177 7.67 11.59 0.74
C ILE A 177 7.03 11.27 -0.61
N SER A 178 7.44 10.17 -1.22
CA SER A 178 6.81 9.66 -2.43
C SER A 178 5.80 8.56 -2.12
N VAL A 179 4.84 8.37 -3.01
CA VAL A 179 3.87 7.28 -2.94
C VAL A 179 3.91 6.46 -4.23
N ALA A 180 3.86 5.15 -4.09
CA ALA A 180 3.81 4.17 -5.16
C ALA A 180 2.69 3.17 -4.90
N LEU A 181 2.23 2.49 -5.95
CA LEU A 181 1.37 1.32 -5.81
C LEU A 181 2.21 0.13 -5.35
N GLU A 182 1.83 -0.46 -4.21
CA GLU A 182 2.47 -1.66 -3.64
C GLU A 182 1.78 -2.92 -4.16
N LEU A 183 0.48 -3.03 -3.91
CA LEU A 183 -0.39 -4.04 -4.47
C LEU A 183 -1.32 -3.37 -5.48
N ASN A 184 -1.34 -3.88 -6.71
CA ASN A 184 -2.20 -3.40 -7.77
C ASN A 184 -2.73 -4.55 -8.63
N VAL A 185 -3.68 -4.22 -9.51
CA VAL A 185 -4.07 -5.09 -10.62
C VAL A 185 -3.29 -4.76 -11.88
N PRO A 186 -3.14 -5.72 -12.81
CA PRO A 186 -2.50 -5.49 -14.08
C PRO A 186 -3.04 -4.25 -14.82
N ASN A 187 -2.12 -3.37 -15.18
CA ASN A 187 -2.39 -2.09 -15.86
C ASN A 187 -3.18 -1.06 -15.03
N ALA A 188 -3.20 -1.16 -13.70
CA ALA A 188 -3.55 -0.03 -12.85
C ALA A 188 -2.30 0.81 -12.57
N ASP A 189 -2.44 2.12 -12.76
CA ASP A 189 -1.41 3.12 -12.51
C ASP A 189 -2.06 4.38 -11.91
N PHE A 190 -1.25 5.29 -11.38
CA PHE A 190 -1.72 6.62 -11.07
C PHE A 190 -2.04 7.39 -12.35
N THR A 191 -3.06 8.24 -12.32
CA THR A 191 -3.31 9.16 -13.44
C THR A 191 -2.18 10.17 -13.56
N ALA A 192 -1.92 10.68 -14.77
CA ALA A 192 -0.81 11.59 -15.04
C ALA A 192 -0.85 12.91 -14.23
N ASP A 193 -2.01 13.27 -13.72
CA ASP A 193 -2.24 14.47 -12.90
C ASP A 193 -2.18 14.20 -11.39
N SER A 194 -1.95 12.95 -10.97
CA SER A 194 -1.74 12.61 -9.57
C SER A 194 -0.44 13.22 -9.05
N VAL A 195 -0.48 13.74 -7.81
CA VAL A 195 0.68 14.25 -7.08
C VAL A 195 1.26 13.10 -6.26
N THR A 196 2.27 12.42 -6.81
CA THR A 196 2.88 11.23 -6.20
C THR A 196 4.07 11.54 -5.29
N THR A 197 4.39 12.81 -5.06
CA THR A 197 5.42 13.24 -4.12
C THR A 197 4.96 14.51 -3.40
N VAL A 198 5.06 14.51 -2.08
CA VAL A 198 4.66 15.64 -1.22
C VAL A 198 5.79 15.98 -0.25
N GLN A 199 6.06 17.27 -0.12
CA GLN A 199 6.95 17.81 0.90
C GLN A 199 6.22 17.81 2.24
N ALA A 200 6.73 17.06 3.23
CA ALA A 200 6.21 17.14 4.58
C ALA A 200 6.50 18.53 5.17
N VAL A 201 5.54 19.07 5.91
CA VAL A 201 5.66 20.33 6.66
C VAL A 201 5.35 20.04 8.12
N GLY A 202 6.33 20.26 8.98
CA GLY A 202 6.22 19.99 10.41
C GLY A 202 5.89 18.53 10.75
N GLY A 203 6.46 17.62 9.96
CA GLY A 203 6.32 16.18 10.11
C GLY A 203 5.02 15.61 9.54
N LEU A 204 4.26 16.34 8.72
CA LEU A 204 3.07 15.84 8.01
C LEU A 204 3.21 16.02 6.50
N ALA A 205 3.04 14.95 5.74
CA ALA A 205 2.82 14.97 4.30
C ALA A 205 1.34 14.68 4.01
N ASN A 206 0.62 15.69 3.50
CA ASN A 206 -0.77 15.59 3.11
C ASN A 206 -0.87 15.43 1.60
N PHE A 207 -1.26 14.25 1.13
CA PHE A 207 -1.53 14.03 -0.28
C PHE A 207 -2.95 14.53 -0.58
N THR A 208 -3.13 15.37 -1.61
CA THR A 208 -4.44 15.97 -1.91
C THR A 208 -5.03 15.51 -3.23
N ALA A 209 -4.24 14.83 -4.05
CA ALA A 209 -4.51 14.58 -5.46
C ALA A 209 -3.88 13.24 -5.87
N ILE A 210 -4.53 12.13 -5.53
CA ILE A 210 -4.10 10.80 -5.98
C ILE A 210 -5.32 10.08 -6.54
N TRP A 211 -5.24 9.70 -7.82
CA TRP A 211 -6.29 8.96 -8.53
C TRP A 211 -5.68 7.80 -9.30
N LEU A 212 -6.49 6.76 -9.51
CA LEU A 212 -6.08 5.57 -10.25
C LEU A 212 -6.74 5.54 -11.63
N THR A 213 -6.06 4.94 -12.60
CA THR A 213 -6.56 4.72 -13.96
C THR A 213 -7.64 3.64 -14.03
N LYS A 214 -7.79 2.83 -12.96
CA LYS A 214 -8.78 1.74 -12.86
C LYS A 214 -9.38 1.64 -11.45
N ALA A 215 -10.65 1.29 -11.38
CA ALA A 215 -11.35 0.96 -10.15
C ALA A 215 -11.24 -0.54 -9.82
N ALA A 216 -11.66 -0.90 -8.61
CA ALA A 216 -11.79 -2.29 -8.20
C ALA A 216 -12.99 -2.96 -8.89
N THR A 217 -12.74 -3.65 -10.00
CA THR A 217 -13.58 -4.77 -10.49
C THR A 217 -12.86 -5.49 -11.62
N ILE A 218 -12.46 -6.74 -11.38
CA ILE A 218 -12.20 -7.67 -12.47
C ILE A 218 -13.27 -8.75 -12.36
N ARG A 219 -14.35 -8.64 -13.15
CA ARG A 219 -14.83 -9.85 -13.81
C ARG A 219 -14.15 -9.86 -15.16
N GLU A 220 -13.18 -10.76 -15.33
CA GLU A 220 -12.74 -11.07 -16.68
C GLU A 220 -13.96 -11.57 -17.45
N SER A 221 -14.10 -11.10 -18.68
CA SER A 221 -15.24 -11.32 -19.57
C SER A 221 -15.39 -12.77 -20.06
N PHE A 222 -14.92 -13.77 -19.30
CA PHE A 222 -14.84 -15.17 -19.72
C PHE A 222 -15.46 -16.19 -18.76
N LEU A 223 -16.21 -15.79 -17.72
CA LEU A 223 -16.94 -16.75 -16.90
C LEU A 223 -18.33 -17.04 -17.52
N PRO A 224 -18.63 -18.28 -17.95
CA PRO A 224 -19.95 -18.67 -18.42
C PRO A 224 -21.00 -18.49 -17.31
N ALA A 225 -22.19 -18.02 -17.68
CA ALA A 225 -23.30 -17.67 -16.78
C ALA A 225 -23.85 -18.82 -15.89
N TRP A 226 -23.27 -20.03 -15.95
CA TRP A 226 -23.71 -21.19 -15.17
C TRP A 226 -22.97 -21.36 -13.83
N GLN A 227 -22.09 -20.42 -13.46
CA GLN A 227 -21.28 -20.49 -12.24
C GLN A 227 -21.64 -19.44 -11.18
N GLU A 228 -22.90 -18.97 -11.14
CA GLU A 228 -23.37 -18.06 -10.09
C GLU A 228 -23.66 -18.76 -8.73
N SER A 229 -23.45 -20.08 -8.65
CA SER A 229 -23.73 -20.88 -7.44
C SER A 229 -22.56 -20.97 -6.44
N TYR A 230 -21.40 -20.34 -6.69
CA TYR A 230 -20.31 -20.24 -5.71
C TYR A 230 -19.82 -18.80 -5.63
N GLY A 231 -20.22 -18.11 -4.56
CA GLY A 231 -20.01 -16.68 -4.34
C GLY A 231 -18.56 -16.24 -4.20
N PHE A 232 -17.84 -16.10 -5.33
CA PHE A 232 -16.58 -15.38 -5.39
C PHE A 232 -16.71 -14.15 -6.28
N VAL A 233 -16.80 -12.99 -5.64
CA VAL A 233 -16.34 -11.72 -6.21
C VAL A 233 -15.03 -11.47 -5.50
N ASP A 234 -13.89 -11.72 -6.15
CA ASP A 234 -12.61 -11.26 -5.58
C ASP A 234 -12.61 -9.74 -5.66
N SER A 235 -12.85 -9.07 -4.51
CA SER A 235 -12.62 -7.65 -4.37
C SER A 235 -11.15 -7.38 -4.67
N VAL A 236 -10.87 -6.64 -5.75
CA VAL A 236 -9.52 -6.16 -6.04
C VAL A 236 -9.17 -5.11 -5.01
N THR A 237 -8.22 -5.43 -4.12
CA THR A 237 -7.69 -4.47 -3.17
C THR A 237 -6.38 -3.87 -3.67
N PHE A 238 -6.18 -2.60 -3.36
CA PHE A 238 -4.95 -1.86 -3.59
C PHE A 238 -4.24 -1.59 -2.27
N SER A 239 -2.93 -1.42 -2.31
CA SER A 239 -2.18 -0.82 -1.20
C SER A 239 -1.15 0.16 -1.74
N LEU A 240 -0.86 1.19 -0.96
CA LEU A 240 0.12 2.22 -1.29
C LEU A 240 1.38 2.01 -0.44
N ARG A 241 2.55 2.09 -1.06
CA ARG A 241 3.84 2.21 -0.38
C ARG A 241 4.22 3.68 -0.33
N PHE A 242 4.58 4.16 0.84
CA PHE A 242 5.16 5.48 1.05
C PHE A 242 6.64 5.33 1.37
N SER A 243 7.46 6.09 0.65
CA SER A 243 8.91 6.00 0.70
C SER A 243 9.55 7.36 0.93
N CYS A 244 10.62 7.37 1.73
CA CYS A 244 11.44 8.55 1.96
C CYS A 244 12.88 8.11 2.24
N PRO A 245 13.90 8.67 1.56
CA PRO A 245 15.29 8.39 1.88
C PRO A 245 15.59 8.62 3.38
N GLY A 246 16.23 7.63 4.02
CA GLY A 246 16.57 7.68 5.44
C GLY A 246 15.48 7.19 6.40
N TYR A 247 14.31 6.80 5.89
CA TYR A 247 13.21 6.20 6.66
C TYR A 247 12.87 4.83 6.08
N SER A 248 12.41 3.90 6.94
CA SER A 248 11.78 2.67 6.45
C SER A 248 10.44 3.00 5.80
N ASP A 249 10.13 2.32 4.70
CA ASP A 249 8.84 2.47 4.03
C ASP A 249 7.67 2.10 4.95
N VAL A 250 6.53 2.75 4.73
CA VAL A 250 5.25 2.34 5.32
C VAL A 250 4.25 1.99 4.23
N ILE A 251 3.46 0.95 4.48
CA ILE A 251 2.49 0.43 3.54
C ILE A 251 1.10 0.63 4.11
N SER A 252 0.17 1.13 3.28
CA SER A 252 -1.22 1.29 3.69
C SER A 252 -1.87 -0.06 3.96
N ARG A 253 -2.98 -0.03 4.70
CA ARG A 253 -3.92 -1.15 4.68
C ARG A 253 -4.44 -1.32 3.24
N ASN A 254 -4.85 -2.55 2.94
CA ASN A 254 -5.57 -2.83 1.72
C ASN A 254 -6.87 -2.01 1.68
N PHE A 255 -7.14 -1.35 0.57
CA PHE A 255 -8.35 -0.55 0.35
C PHE A 255 -8.93 -0.80 -1.04
N GLU A 256 -10.21 -0.47 -1.19
CA GLU A 256 -10.93 -0.51 -2.46
C GLU A 256 -11.02 0.91 -3.07
N VAL A 257 -11.14 0.97 -4.39
CA VAL A 257 -11.27 2.25 -5.13
C VAL A 257 -12.73 2.50 -5.44
N ASN A 258 -13.21 3.70 -5.11
CA ASN A 258 -14.57 4.12 -5.42
C ASN A 258 -14.72 4.71 -6.84
N PRO A 259 -15.88 4.49 -7.49
CA PRO A 259 -16.94 3.58 -7.05
C PRO A 259 -16.45 2.14 -7.24
N ILE A 260 -16.92 1.23 -6.37
CA ILE A 260 -16.97 -0.18 -6.75
C ILE A 260 -17.96 -0.23 -7.90
N VAL A 261 -17.45 -0.05 -9.12
CA VAL A 261 -18.26 -0.18 -10.32
C VAL A 261 -18.68 -1.63 -10.29
N ARG A 262 -19.94 -1.93 -9.95
CA ARG A 262 -20.55 -3.07 -10.64
C ARG A 262 -20.32 -2.72 -12.10
N LEU A 263 -19.49 -3.50 -12.79
CA LEU A 263 -19.77 -3.80 -14.19
C LEU A 263 -21.13 -4.52 -14.16
N ALA A 264 -22.18 -3.75 -13.91
CA ALA A 264 -23.46 -3.99 -14.51
C ALA A 264 -23.11 -3.90 -15.99
N THR A 265 -22.77 -5.08 -16.53
CA THR A 265 -23.34 -5.61 -17.76
C THR A 265 -23.39 -4.59 -18.89
N GLN A 266 -22.71 -4.93 -19.99
CA GLN A 266 -22.96 -4.38 -21.33
C GLN A 266 -24.36 -3.78 -21.43
N PRO A 267 -24.50 -2.52 -21.92
CA PRO A 267 -25.67 -1.69 -21.68
C PRO A 267 -26.94 -2.50 -21.85
N TYR A 268 -27.55 -2.88 -20.72
CA TYR A 268 -28.92 -3.36 -20.77
C TYR A 268 -29.73 -2.14 -21.16
N SER A 269 -30.32 -2.20 -22.35
CA SER A 269 -31.45 -1.34 -22.65
C SER A 269 -32.55 -1.71 -21.65
N ASP A 270 -33.01 -0.73 -20.87
CA ASP A 270 -34.23 -0.80 -20.06
C ASP A 270 -35.51 -0.71 -20.92
N THR A 271 -35.33 -0.58 -22.24
CA THR A 271 -36.41 -0.48 -23.20
C THR A 271 -36.87 -1.87 -23.65
N ILE A 272 -37.97 -2.33 -23.06
CA ILE A 272 -38.70 -3.51 -23.54
C ILE A 272 -39.65 -3.06 -24.66
N ILE A 273 -39.46 -3.60 -25.86
CA ILE A 273 -40.36 -3.37 -27.00
C ILE A 273 -41.22 -4.62 -27.19
N VAL A 274 -42.52 -4.51 -26.92
CA VAL A 274 -43.48 -5.57 -27.24
C VAL A 274 -44.14 -5.26 -28.59
N LYS A 275 -43.97 -6.15 -29.57
CA LYS A 275 -44.65 -6.07 -30.87
C LYS A 275 -45.52 -7.29 -31.08
N ARG A 276 -46.77 -7.05 -31.49
CA ARG A 276 -47.68 -8.09 -31.93
C ARG A 276 -47.81 -8.02 -33.44
N PHE A 277 -47.60 -9.15 -34.10
CA PHE A 277 -47.75 -9.31 -35.53
C PHE A 277 -48.93 -10.23 -35.81
N VAL A 278 -49.72 -9.89 -36.83
CA VAL A 278 -50.83 -10.72 -37.31
C VAL A 278 -50.59 -10.94 -38.79
N CYS A 279 -50.43 -12.20 -39.18
CA CYS A 279 -50.26 -12.63 -40.55
C CYS A 279 -51.50 -13.43 -40.96
N ALA A 280 -52.04 -13.20 -42.16
CA ALA A 280 -53.12 -13.98 -42.74
C ALA A 280 -52.90 -14.10 -44.25
N GLY A 281 -53.09 -15.29 -44.84
CA GLY A 281 -53.05 -15.49 -46.29
C GLY A 281 -52.36 -16.78 -46.75
N PRO A 282 -52.58 -17.21 -48.01
CA PRO A 282 -52.60 -18.64 -48.32
C PRO A 282 -51.30 -19.28 -48.85
N ALA A 283 -50.12 -18.63 -48.90
CA ALA A 283 -49.02 -19.28 -49.65
C ALA A 283 -47.54 -18.99 -49.33
N SER A 284 -47.15 -18.06 -48.45
CA SER A 284 -45.71 -17.68 -48.35
C SER A 284 -45.11 -17.62 -46.94
N GLY A 285 -45.85 -18.07 -45.92
CA GLY A 285 -45.39 -17.98 -44.53
C GLY A 285 -45.39 -16.55 -43.97
N CYS A 286 -45.19 -16.43 -42.65
CA CYS A 286 -45.11 -15.16 -41.95
C CYS A 286 -43.63 -14.85 -41.69
N ALA A 287 -43.10 -13.80 -42.32
CA ALA A 287 -41.72 -13.35 -42.12
C ALA A 287 -41.70 -12.00 -41.40
N ILE A 288 -40.92 -11.91 -40.32
CA ILE A 288 -40.77 -10.70 -39.52
C ILE A 288 -39.28 -10.42 -39.39
N ASN A 289 -38.85 -9.21 -39.77
CA ASN A 289 -37.51 -8.73 -39.49
C ASN A 289 -37.53 -7.86 -38.23
N ILE A 290 -36.96 -8.37 -37.14
CA ILE A 290 -37.00 -7.70 -35.82
C ILE A 290 -36.21 -6.38 -35.86
N SER A 291 -35.15 -6.31 -36.69
CA SER A 291 -34.28 -5.14 -36.77
C SER A 291 -34.99 -3.86 -37.24
N ASP A 292 -36.09 -4.00 -37.99
CA ASP A 292 -36.88 -2.85 -38.46
C ASP A 292 -37.61 -2.12 -37.32
N TYR A 293 -37.69 -2.74 -36.13
CA TYR A 293 -38.39 -2.22 -34.96
C TYR A 293 -37.45 -1.74 -33.85
N LEU A 294 -36.13 -1.75 -34.09
CA LEU A 294 -35.15 -1.21 -33.18
C LEU A 294 -34.88 0.27 -33.50
N PRO A 295 -34.75 1.15 -32.50
CA PRO A 295 -34.25 2.50 -32.70
C PRO A 295 -32.89 2.54 -33.42
N PRO A 296 -32.57 3.59 -34.18
CA PRO A 296 -31.29 3.70 -34.87
C PRO A 296 -30.10 3.60 -33.90
N GLY A 297 -29.24 2.60 -34.12
CA GLY A 297 -28.05 2.35 -33.28
C GLY A 297 -28.26 1.32 -32.16
N ASP A 298 -29.51 0.92 -31.89
CA ASP A 298 -29.80 -0.11 -30.90
C ASP A 298 -29.47 -1.50 -31.46
N LYS A 299 -29.07 -2.40 -30.56
CA LYS A 299 -28.84 -3.81 -30.85
C LYS A 299 -29.77 -4.67 -30.02
N LEU A 300 -30.32 -5.72 -30.63
CA LEU A 300 -31.11 -6.70 -29.92
C LEU A 300 -30.19 -7.45 -28.94
N GLN A 301 -30.53 -7.44 -27.65
CA GLN A 301 -29.77 -8.14 -26.60
C GLN A 301 -30.41 -9.50 -26.27
N THR A 302 -31.74 -9.49 -26.11
CA THR A 302 -32.54 -10.66 -25.80
C THR A 302 -33.92 -10.51 -26.44
N ALA A 303 -34.56 -11.60 -26.84
CA ALA A 303 -35.97 -11.59 -27.23
C ALA A 303 -36.63 -12.91 -26.83
N THR A 304 -37.91 -12.82 -26.47
CA THR A 304 -38.78 -13.99 -26.32
C THR A 304 -39.86 -13.96 -27.38
N LEU A 305 -40.18 -15.13 -27.94
CA LEU A 305 -41.18 -15.27 -28.99
C LEU A 305 -42.30 -16.20 -28.53
N ASP A 306 -43.53 -15.69 -28.61
CA ASP A 306 -44.77 -16.48 -28.53
C ASP A 306 -45.38 -16.55 -29.93
N ILE A 307 -45.78 -17.75 -30.36
CA ILE A 307 -46.48 -17.96 -31.63
C ILE A 307 -47.83 -18.59 -31.35
N ASP A 308 -48.86 -17.88 -31.75
CA ASP A 308 -50.26 -18.21 -31.56
C ASP A 308 -50.91 -18.32 -32.94
N VAL A 309 -51.50 -19.47 -33.27
CA VAL A 309 -52.11 -19.79 -34.57
C VAL A 309 -53.62 -19.88 -34.41
N ALA A 310 -54.37 -19.19 -35.28
CA ALA A 310 -55.82 -19.29 -35.24
C ALA A 310 -56.27 -20.67 -35.73
N CYS A 311 -57.28 -21.25 -35.09
CA CYS A 311 -57.86 -22.52 -35.52
C CYS A 311 -58.46 -22.47 -36.93
N THR A 312 -58.78 -21.28 -37.45
CA THR A 312 -59.22 -21.07 -38.84
C THR A 312 -58.12 -21.26 -39.87
N ASP A 313 -56.85 -21.22 -39.46
CA ASP A 313 -55.71 -21.37 -40.38
C ASP A 313 -55.14 -22.81 -40.39
N LEU A 314 -55.58 -23.67 -39.47
CA LEU A 314 -55.25 -25.10 -39.37
C LEU A 314 -56.54 -25.89 -39.06
N ASP A 315 -57.54 -25.74 -39.93
CA ASP A 315 -58.89 -26.26 -39.72
C ASP A 315 -59.11 -27.65 -40.32
N GLN A 316 -58.15 -28.14 -41.12
CA GLN A 316 -58.17 -29.49 -41.67
C GLN A 316 -57.23 -30.47 -40.94
N PRO A 317 -57.58 -31.77 -40.84
CA PRO A 317 -56.72 -32.78 -40.19
C PRO A 317 -55.34 -32.96 -40.83
N ALA A 318 -55.15 -32.51 -42.08
CA ALA A 318 -53.88 -32.58 -42.81
C ALA A 318 -53.06 -31.28 -42.72
N GLU A 319 -53.56 -30.26 -42.05
CA GLU A 319 -52.88 -28.98 -41.89
C GLU A 319 -52.08 -28.97 -40.58
N TYR A 320 -50.80 -28.62 -40.70
CA TYR A 320 -49.89 -28.51 -39.57
C TYR A 320 -48.78 -27.52 -39.90
N ILE A 321 -48.11 -27.03 -38.87
CA ILE A 321 -46.92 -26.21 -39.02
C ILE A 321 -45.77 -27.11 -39.48
N SER A 322 -45.32 -26.94 -40.71
CA SER A 322 -44.26 -27.77 -41.29
C SER A 322 -42.85 -27.36 -40.84
N SER A 323 -42.64 -26.08 -40.55
CA SER A 323 -41.39 -25.56 -40.00
C SER A 323 -41.58 -24.16 -39.40
N ILE A 324 -40.77 -23.84 -38.40
CA ILE A 324 -40.56 -22.48 -37.89
C ILE A 324 -39.08 -22.20 -37.99
N THR A 325 -38.71 -21.08 -38.62
CA THR A 325 -37.31 -20.69 -38.84
C THR A 325 -37.04 -19.38 -38.12
N VAL A 326 -36.01 -19.36 -37.28
CA VAL A 326 -35.55 -18.15 -36.57
C VAL A 326 -34.09 -17.88 -36.95
N ALA A 327 -33.79 -16.64 -37.36
CA ALA A 327 -32.47 -16.23 -37.81
C ALA A 327 -31.86 -17.17 -38.90
N GLY A 328 -32.71 -17.68 -39.79
CA GLY A 328 -32.29 -18.58 -40.88
C GLY A 328 -32.12 -20.06 -40.47
N SER A 329 -32.35 -20.42 -39.20
CA SER A 329 -32.27 -21.80 -38.71
C SER A 329 -33.64 -22.35 -38.32
N ALA A 330 -34.00 -23.54 -38.81
CA ALA A 330 -35.24 -24.23 -38.44
C ALA A 330 -35.19 -24.69 -36.97
N LEU A 331 -36.28 -24.53 -36.24
CA LEU A 331 -36.42 -25.05 -34.88
C LEU A 331 -36.43 -26.59 -34.90
N PRO A 332 -35.79 -27.25 -33.91
CA PRO A 332 -35.75 -28.70 -33.85
C PRO A 332 -37.14 -29.29 -33.55
N ALA A 333 -37.35 -30.56 -33.93
CA ALA A 333 -38.57 -31.29 -33.61
C ALA A 333 -38.78 -31.34 -32.09
N GLY A 334 -39.98 -30.95 -31.62
CA GLY A 334 -40.32 -30.85 -30.20
C GLY A 334 -40.12 -29.48 -29.56
N ALA A 335 -39.52 -28.50 -30.27
CA ALA A 335 -39.44 -27.11 -29.79
C ALA A 335 -40.73 -26.31 -30.01
N TYR A 336 -41.67 -26.85 -30.78
CA TYR A 336 -42.97 -26.27 -31.06
C TYR A 336 -44.01 -27.38 -31.20
N ASP A 337 -45.28 -27.03 -30.99
CA ASP A 337 -46.41 -27.91 -31.26
C ASP A 337 -46.90 -27.65 -32.70
N PRO A 338 -46.74 -28.60 -33.63
CA PRO A 338 -47.12 -28.40 -35.02
C PRO A 338 -48.63 -28.48 -35.25
N GLY A 339 -49.40 -28.96 -34.27
CA GLY A 339 -50.78 -29.39 -34.48
C GLY A 339 -50.87 -30.69 -35.31
N PRO A 340 -52.06 -31.04 -35.83
CA PRO A 340 -53.34 -30.35 -35.64
C PRO A 340 -53.86 -30.48 -34.20
N TRP A 341 -54.50 -29.44 -33.67
CA TRP A 341 -55.02 -29.45 -32.30
C TRP A 341 -56.43 -30.07 -32.24
N PRO A 342 -56.71 -31.01 -31.31
CA PRO A 342 -57.98 -31.73 -31.23
C PRO A 342 -59.26 -30.87 -31.14
N ALA A 343 -59.12 -29.60 -30.74
CA ALA A 343 -60.21 -28.64 -30.59
C ALA A 343 -60.25 -27.54 -31.68
N CYS A 344 -59.48 -27.67 -32.77
CA CYS A 344 -59.53 -26.72 -33.90
C CYS A 344 -60.41 -27.18 -35.08
N ALA A 345 -60.88 -28.43 -35.08
CA ALA A 345 -61.64 -29.05 -36.18
C ALA A 345 -63.06 -28.47 -36.46
N TYR A 346 -63.47 -27.38 -35.78
CA TYR A 346 -64.78 -26.74 -35.93
C TYR A 346 -64.66 -25.23 -36.21
N ALA A 347 -63.72 -24.83 -37.07
CA ALA A 347 -63.43 -23.43 -37.38
C ALA A 347 -64.47 -22.72 -38.28
N GLY A 348 -65.77 -22.96 -38.06
CA GLY A 348 -66.87 -22.29 -38.75
C GLY A 348 -67.64 -21.26 -37.93
N CYS A 349 -67.32 -21.09 -36.64
CA CYS A 349 -68.13 -20.27 -35.74
C CYS A 349 -67.73 -18.78 -35.80
N ARG A 350 -68.71 -17.90 -36.00
CA ARG A 350 -68.54 -16.44 -35.94
C ARG A 350 -68.38 -15.97 -34.49
N ASP A 351 -67.82 -14.78 -34.31
CA ASP A 351 -67.62 -14.16 -32.99
C ASP A 351 -68.92 -14.19 -32.16
N GLY A 352 -68.86 -14.85 -30.99
CA GLY A 352 -69.97 -14.97 -30.04
C GLY A 352 -70.71 -16.33 -30.03
N GLU A 353 -70.44 -17.24 -30.97
CA GLU A 353 -71.15 -18.53 -31.09
C GLU A 353 -70.35 -19.75 -30.56
N CYS A 354 -69.07 -19.58 -30.21
CA CYS A 354 -68.31 -20.66 -29.57
C CYS A 354 -68.62 -20.73 -28.07
N PRO A 355 -68.98 -21.90 -27.52
CA PRO A 355 -68.97 -22.08 -26.07
C PRO A 355 -67.55 -21.81 -25.58
N ALA A 356 -67.41 -20.98 -24.55
CA ALA A 356 -66.13 -20.59 -23.99
C ALA A 356 -65.29 -21.84 -23.66
N ALA A 357 -64.36 -22.20 -24.55
CA ALA A 357 -63.36 -23.20 -24.24
C ALA A 357 -62.60 -22.69 -23.01
N ALA A 358 -62.64 -23.47 -21.94
CA ALA A 358 -61.88 -23.20 -20.73
C ALA A 358 -60.43 -22.92 -21.15
N SER A 359 -60.01 -21.65 -21.02
CA SER A 359 -58.74 -21.06 -21.45
C SER A 359 -58.56 -20.69 -22.94
N GLY A 360 -59.44 -19.83 -23.48
CA GLY A 360 -59.02 -18.72 -24.37
C GLY A 360 -59.07 -18.94 -25.90
N GLY A 361 -60.08 -18.34 -26.55
CA GLY A 361 -60.06 -17.93 -27.97
C GLY A 361 -60.00 -19.03 -29.06
N ASN A 362 -60.30 -18.64 -30.30
CA ASN A 362 -60.11 -19.43 -31.53
C ASN A 362 -58.63 -19.58 -31.92
N VAL A 363 -57.72 -19.65 -30.95
CA VAL A 363 -56.26 -19.59 -31.16
C VAL A 363 -55.56 -20.66 -30.31
N ARG A 364 -54.46 -21.22 -30.82
CA ARG A 364 -53.63 -22.21 -30.14
C ARG A 364 -52.18 -21.77 -30.14
N ARG A 365 -51.50 -21.99 -29.02
CA ARG A 365 -50.10 -21.64 -28.86
C ARG A 365 -49.21 -22.73 -29.43
N ALA A 366 -48.53 -22.45 -30.52
CA ALA A 366 -47.52 -23.33 -31.11
C ALA A 366 -46.17 -23.22 -30.39
N VAL A 367 -45.83 -22.01 -29.93
CA VAL A 367 -44.56 -21.71 -29.26
C VAL A 367 -44.82 -20.78 -28.09
N ALA A 368 -44.26 -21.09 -26.92
CA ALA A 368 -44.35 -20.25 -25.72
C ALA A 368 -42.95 -19.88 -25.22
N GLN A 369 -42.70 -18.59 -25.04
CA GLN A 369 -41.50 -18.04 -24.42
C GLN A 369 -40.20 -18.58 -25.03
N LEU A 370 -40.16 -18.75 -26.34
CA LEU A 370 -38.95 -19.22 -27.02
C LEU A 370 -37.86 -18.17 -26.85
N ASP A 371 -36.80 -18.56 -26.16
CA ASP A 371 -35.62 -17.73 -25.94
C ASP A 371 -34.81 -17.62 -27.23
N LEU A 372 -34.75 -16.40 -27.76
CA LEU A 372 -34.02 -16.11 -29.00
C LEU A 372 -32.56 -15.72 -28.76
N ARG A 373 -32.07 -15.69 -27.52
CA ARG A 373 -30.67 -15.36 -27.20
C ARG A 373 -29.65 -16.19 -28.00
N PRO A 374 -29.81 -17.52 -28.19
CA PRO A 374 -28.86 -18.30 -28.98
C PRO A 374 -28.76 -17.88 -30.46
N GLN A 375 -29.76 -17.16 -30.97
CA GLN A 375 -29.87 -16.73 -32.36
C GLN A 375 -29.48 -15.26 -32.57
N ILE A 376 -29.19 -14.55 -31.48
CA ILE A 376 -28.75 -13.15 -31.49
C ILE A 376 -27.22 -13.15 -31.43
N GLY A 377 -26.58 -12.56 -32.44
CA GLY A 377 -25.11 -12.48 -32.60
C GLY A 377 -24.53 -11.16 -32.14
#